data_AF-A0A9D1ST17-F1
#
_entry.id   AF-A0A9D1ST17-F1
#
_cell.length_a   1.000
_cell.length_b   1.000
_cell.length_c   1.000
_cell.angle_alpha   90.00
_cell.angle_beta   90.00
_cell.angle_gamma   90.00
#
_symmetry.space_group_name_H-M   'P 1'
#
loop_
_entity.id
_entity.type
_entity.pdbx_description
1 polymer ?
#
loop_
_entity_poly.entity_id
_entity_poly.type
_entity_poly.pdbx_seq_one_letter_code
_entity_poly.pdbx_strand_id
1 'polypeptide(L)'
;TFLGWSLSSTATSASYQPGGSITLTASATLYAVWRINTYTVSYNANGGSGAPASQTKTYGAPLTLSTAKPTRAGHTFLGWNTKADGSGTGYAAGGSYTANAAATLYAQWQANAYAVTFDAQGGNVTPASKSVTYGQPYGALPVPERPGYRFDGWFTAAAGGTQVTAETVVAVTAAQTLYARWTVQSIVRVMGADGALHAGVLYVMGADGALHVGIVHAKGTDGALHVNG
;
A
#
# COMPACT_ATOMS: atom_id res chain seq x y z
N THR A 1 3.58 27.76 -37.04
CA THR A 1 3.22 27.38 -38.43
C THR A 1 3.07 28.61 -39.31
N PHE A 2 3.56 28.56 -40.55
CA PHE A 2 3.36 29.64 -41.53
C PHE A 2 1.89 29.71 -41.95
N LEU A 3 1.30 30.90 -41.98
CA LEU A 3 -0.10 31.13 -42.38
C LEU A 3 -0.24 31.82 -43.75
N GLY A 4 0.80 32.49 -44.23
CA GLY A 4 0.77 33.30 -45.45
C GLY A 4 1.36 34.69 -45.23
N TRP A 5 0.95 35.65 -46.05
CA TRP A 5 1.52 36.99 -46.07
C TRP A 5 0.47 38.06 -45.73
N SER A 6 0.94 39.21 -45.25
CA SER A 6 0.13 40.42 -45.02
C SER A 6 0.93 41.67 -45.38
N LEU A 7 0.25 42.77 -45.71
CA LEU A 7 0.88 44.09 -45.88
C LEU A 7 1.16 44.78 -44.54
N SER A 8 0.65 44.24 -43.43
CA SER A 8 0.94 44.74 -42.08
C SER A 8 1.99 43.88 -41.40
N SER A 9 3.00 44.53 -40.83
CA SER A 9 4.04 43.88 -40.01
C SER A 9 3.52 43.33 -38.68
N THR A 10 2.31 43.73 -38.25
CA THR A 10 1.69 43.32 -36.99
C THR A 10 0.50 42.36 -37.19
N ALA A 11 0.28 41.89 -38.42
CA ALA A 11 -0.84 41.01 -38.73
C ALA A 11 -0.76 39.67 -37.99
N THR A 12 -1.87 39.24 -37.38
CA THR A 12 -2.03 37.93 -36.74
C THR A 12 -2.77 36.92 -37.63
N SER A 13 -3.35 37.40 -38.74
CA SER A 13 -3.98 36.60 -39.78
C SER A 13 -3.37 36.95 -41.15
N ALA A 14 -3.23 35.95 -42.01
CA ALA A 14 -2.72 36.16 -43.37
C ALA A 14 -3.81 36.74 -44.27
N SER A 15 -3.47 37.75 -45.05
CA SER A 15 -4.33 38.32 -46.09
C SER A 15 -4.13 37.62 -47.43
N TYR A 16 -2.95 37.02 -47.63
CA TYR A 16 -2.57 36.34 -48.88
C TYR A 16 -2.03 34.95 -48.59
N GLN A 17 -2.57 33.96 -49.29
CA GLN A 17 -2.17 32.56 -49.10
C GLN A 17 -0.86 32.24 -49.85
N PRO A 18 -0.06 31.28 -49.36
CA PRO A 18 1.12 30.81 -50.07
C PRO A 18 0.75 30.28 -51.46
N GLY A 19 1.52 30.67 -52.50
CA GLY A 19 1.25 30.27 -53.88
C GLY A 19 0.12 31.05 -54.59
N GLY A 20 -0.57 31.96 -53.88
CA GLY A 20 -1.54 32.87 -54.49
C GLY A 20 -0.88 33.99 -55.30
N SER A 21 -1.59 34.49 -56.31
CA SER A 21 -1.19 35.70 -57.04
C SER A 21 -1.84 36.94 -56.42
N ILE A 22 -1.10 38.05 -56.38
CA ILE A 22 -1.60 39.35 -55.95
C ILE A 22 -1.27 40.39 -57.01
N THR A 23 -2.14 41.38 -57.18
CA THR A 23 -1.88 42.54 -58.05
C THR A 23 -1.67 43.76 -57.16
N LEU A 24 -0.49 44.36 -57.25
CA LEU A 24 -0.13 45.59 -56.54
C LEU A 24 -0.01 46.73 -57.54
N THR A 25 -0.60 47.88 -57.23
CA THR A 25 -0.51 49.09 -58.08
C THR A 25 0.72 49.95 -57.76
N ALA A 26 1.49 49.59 -56.73
CA ALA A 26 2.76 50.20 -56.34
C ALA A 26 3.64 49.19 -55.58
N SER A 27 4.92 49.50 -55.37
CA SER A 27 5.83 48.69 -54.56
C SER A 27 5.30 48.52 -53.13
N ALA A 28 5.28 47.29 -52.62
CA ALA A 28 4.83 47.00 -51.26
C ALA A 28 5.71 45.95 -50.59
N THR A 29 5.81 46.02 -49.26
CA THR A 29 6.48 45.01 -48.43
C THR A 29 5.45 44.03 -47.88
N LEU A 30 5.64 42.74 -48.14
CA LEU A 30 4.86 41.68 -47.52
C LEU A 30 5.59 41.13 -46.30
N TYR A 31 4.85 40.95 -45.23
CA TYR A 31 5.30 40.37 -43.98
C TYR A 31 4.72 38.97 -43.82
N ALA A 32 5.58 38.01 -43.44
CA ALA A 32 5.17 36.65 -43.18
C ALA A 32 4.37 36.57 -41.88
N VAL A 33 3.18 35.97 -41.93
CA VAL A 33 2.31 35.77 -40.77
C VAL A 33 2.45 34.34 -40.25
N TRP A 34 2.62 34.20 -38.93
CA TRP A 34 2.85 32.93 -38.27
C TRP A 34 1.83 32.69 -37.16
N ARG A 35 1.38 31.45 -37.01
CA ARG A 35 0.68 30.96 -35.82
C ARG A 35 1.67 30.35 -34.85
N ILE A 36 1.62 30.77 -33.59
CA ILE A 36 2.43 30.13 -32.53
C ILE A 36 1.98 28.69 -32.33
N ASN A 37 2.95 27.77 -32.19
CA ASN A 37 2.64 26.38 -31.91
C ASN A 37 2.31 26.20 -30.43
N THR A 38 1.38 25.30 -30.14
CA THR A 38 1.01 24.91 -28.78
C THR A 38 1.09 23.40 -28.62
N TYR A 39 1.33 22.96 -27.39
CA TYR A 39 1.47 21.56 -27.03
C TYR A 39 0.61 21.26 -25.81
N THR A 40 -0.05 20.10 -25.79
CA THR A 40 -0.84 19.67 -24.64
C THR A 40 0.07 18.93 -23.65
N VAL A 41 0.04 19.38 -22.39
CA VAL A 41 0.62 18.67 -21.25
C VAL A 41 -0.52 18.10 -20.43
N SER A 42 -0.61 16.78 -20.40
CA SER A 42 -1.67 16.04 -19.69
C SER A 42 -1.12 15.35 -18.45
N TYR A 43 -2.02 14.95 -17.54
CA TYR A 43 -1.66 14.34 -16.27
C TYR A 43 -2.38 13.00 -16.11
N ASN A 44 -1.64 12.00 -15.64
CA ASN A 44 -2.15 10.68 -15.30
C ASN A 44 -1.84 10.37 -13.84
N ALA A 45 -2.87 10.10 -13.04
CA ALA A 45 -2.70 9.79 -11.61
C ALA A 45 -1.97 8.46 -11.36
N ASN A 46 -1.69 7.67 -12.39
CA ASN A 46 -0.85 6.47 -12.36
C ASN A 46 -1.21 5.51 -11.23
N GLY A 47 -2.44 4.99 -11.27
CA GLY A 47 -3.02 4.14 -10.22
C GLY A 47 -3.62 4.91 -9.03
N GLY A 48 -3.56 6.25 -9.03
CA GLY A 48 -4.29 7.12 -8.12
C GLY A 48 -5.56 7.72 -8.74
N SER A 49 -6.08 8.77 -8.11
CA SER A 49 -7.26 9.55 -8.55
C SER A 49 -7.02 11.06 -8.39
N GLY A 50 -7.86 11.90 -8.98
CA GLY A 50 -7.79 13.35 -8.79
C GLY A 50 -6.61 14.03 -9.50
N ALA A 51 -6.16 13.50 -10.65
CA ALA A 51 -5.20 14.21 -11.48
C ALA A 51 -5.81 15.53 -12.01
N PRO A 52 -5.01 16.60 -12.16
CA PRO A 52 -5.48 17.87 -12.70
C PRO A 52 -5.85 17.76 -14.18
N ALA A 53 -6.61 18.74 -14.67
CA ALA A 53 -6.89 18.90 -16.08
C ALA A 53 -5.61 19.19 -16.89
N SER A 54 -5.66 18.89 -18.19
CA SER A 54 -4.54 19.18 -19.10
C SER A 54 -4.30 20.68 -19.26
N GLN A 55 -3.05 21.06 -19.50
CA GLN A 55 -2.63 22.44 -19.72
C GLN A 55 -2.06 22.62 -21.13
N THR A 56 -2.12 23.86 -21.61
CA THR A 56 -1.55 24.24 -22.91
C THR A 56 -0.19 24.91 -22.72
N LYS A 57 0.85 24.32 -23.32
CA LYS A 57 2.21 24.87 -23.40
C LYS A 57 2.37 25.64 -24.71
N THR A 58 2.68 26.92 -24.62
CA THR A 58 3.02 27.75 -25.79
C THR A 58 4.49 27.59 -26.15
N TYR A 59 4.80 27.48 -27.45
CA TYR A 59 6.18 27.38 -27.92
C TYR A 59 7.06 28.53 -27.38
N GLY A 60 8.24 28.20 -26.88
CA GLY A 60 9.22 29.16 -26.37
C GLY A 60 8.92 29.77 -24.99
N ALA A 61 7.68 29.69 -24.50
CA ALA A 61 7.30 30.17 -23.17
C ALA A 61 7.21 29.02 -22.15
N PRO A 62 7.86 29.09 -20.97
CA PRO A 62 7.73 28.04 -19.95
C PRO A 62 6.27 27.88 -19.48
N LEU A 63 5.85 26.65 -19.24
CA LEU A 63 4.56 26.35 -18.60
C LEU A 63 4.79 26.02 -17.13
N THR A 64 4.12 26.74 -16.23
CA THR A 64 4.01 26.35 -14.83
C THR A 64 2.99 25.22 -14.70
N LEU A 65 3.44 24.06 -14.21
CA LEU A 65 2.61 22.88 -13.99
C LEU A 65 1.61 23.12 -12.86
N SER A 66 0.52 22.36 -12.84
CA SER A 66 -0.48 22.45 -11.80
C SER A 66 0.11 22.14 -10.42
N THR A 67 -0.34 22.87 -9.40
CA THR A 67 -0.02 22.61 -7.99
C THR A 67 -0.93 21.56 -7.35
N ALA A 68 -2.03 21.21 -8.01
CA ALA A 68 -2.95 20.18 -7.54
C ALA A 68 -2.26 18.82 -7.52
N LYS A 69 -2.41 18.12 -6.39
CA LYS A 69 -1.80 16.81 -6.15
C LYS A 69 -2.88 15.73 -6.19
N PRO A 70 -2.71 14.66 -7.01
CA PRO A 70 -3.61 13.52 -6.95
C PRO A 70 -3.47 12.78 -5.61
N THR A 71 -4.37 11.83 -5.37
CA THR A 71 -4.34 10.96 -4.18
C THR A 71 -4.30 9.49 -4.57
N ARG A 72 -3.66 8.67 -3.73
CA ARG A 72 -3.64 7.21 -3.85
C ARG A 72 -3.60 6.59 -2.44
N ALA A 73 -4.55 5.70 -2.14
CA ALA A 73 -4.67 5.10 -0.82
C ALA A 73 -3.37 4.39 -0.42
N GLY A 74 -2.91 4.60 0.83
CA GLY A 74 -1.69 3.99 1.35
C GLY A 74 -0.39 4.49 0.70
N HIS A 75 -0.42 5.57 -0.09
CA HIS A 75 0.76 6.10 -0.79
C HIS A 75 0.92 7.61 -0.60
N THR A 76 2.16 8.08 -0.71
CA THR A 76 2.55 9.49 -0.75
C THR A 76 2.90 9.91 -2.17
N PHE A 77 2.38 11.05 -2.64
CA PHE A 77 2.72 11.63 -3.94
C PHE A 77 4.12 12.24 -3.90
N LEU A 78 5.02 11.74 -4.75
CA LEU A 78 6.40 12.23 -4.85
C LEU A 78 6.56 13.35 -5.89
N GLY A 79 5.72 13.35 -6.92
CA GLY A 79 5.85 14.26 -8.05
C GLY A 79 5.34 13.64 -9.34
N TRP A 80 5.63 14.31 -10.44
CA TRP A 80 5.30 13.90 -11.80
C TRP A 80 6.54 13.36 -12.51
N ASN A 81 6.35 12.44 -13.46
CA ASN A 81 7.41 11.94 -14.33
C ASN A 81 6.91 11.79 -15.77
N THR A 82 7.79 11.96 -16.76
CA THR A 82 7.45 11.77 -18.18
C THR A 82 7.22 10.29 -18.57
N LYS A 83 7.56 9.35 -17.68
CA LYS A 83 7.28 7.92 -17.83
C LYS A 83 6.57 7.37 -16.60
N ALA A 84 5.68 6.40 -16.82
CA ALA A 84 4.88 5.80 -15.76
C ALA A 84 5.72 5.04 -14.72
N ASP A 85 6.83 4.44 -15.16
CA ASP A 85 7.77 3.66 -14.34
C ASP A 85 8.79 4.52 -13.56
N GLY A 86 8.74 5.85 -13.72
CA GLY A 86 9.65 6.77 -13.07
C GLY A 86 11.03 6.91 -13.73
N SER A 87 11.32 6.20 -14.82
CA SER A 87 12.63 6.24 -15.50
C SER A 87 12.83 7.49 -16.38
N GLY A 88 11.84 8.36 -16.48
CA GLY A 88 11.90 9.60 -17.25
C GLY A 88 12.34 10.80 -16.40
N THR A 89 12.16 12.00 -16.97
CA THR A 89 12.40 13.26 -16.27
C THR A 89 11.32 13.54 -15.24
N GLY A 90 11.74 13.84 -14.00
CA GLY A 90 10.87 14.20 -12.88
C GLY A 90 10.53 15.70 -12.81
N TYR A 91 9.34 16.01 -12.32
CA TYR A 91 8.83 17.37 -12.13
C TYR A 91 8.07 17.46 -10.80
N ALA A 92 8.27 18.54 -10.06
CA ALA A 92 7.44 18.86 -8.90
C ALA A 92 6.07 19.40 -9.34
N ALA A 93 5.05 19.27 -8.48
CA ALA A 93 3.82 20.04 -8.64
C ALA A 93 4.14 21.54 -8.55
N GLY A 94 3.60 22.35 -9.46
CA GLY A 94 4.02 23.76 -9.61
C GLY A 94 5.36 23.97 -10.32
N GLY A 95 6.03 22.91 -10.78
CA GLY A 95 7.32 23.00 -11.48
C GLY A 95 7.22 23.63 -12.87
N SER A 96 8.35 23.93 -13.49
CA SER A 96 8.42 24.50 -14.84
C SER A 96 8.64 23.43 -15.91
N TYR A 97 7.81 23.44 -16.95
CA TYR A 97 7.96 22.62 -18.14
C TYR A 97 8.35 23.49 -19.34
N THR A 98 9.59 23.30 -19.83
CA THR A 98 10.21 24.14 -20.85
C THR A 98 10.26 23.50 -22.23
N ALA A 99 10.10 22.17 -22.32
CA ALA A 99 10.14 21.47 -23.59
C ALA A 99 9.01 21.94 -24.53
N ASN A 100 9.35 22.05 -25.81
CA ASN A 100 8.40 22.41 -26.87
C ASN A 100 7.81 21.13 -27.47
N ALA A 101 7.18 20.31 -26.61
CA ALA A 101 6.60 19.04 -26.98
C ALA A 101 5.39 18.74 -26.11
N ALA A 102 4.45 17.97 -26.67
CA ALA A 102 3.34 17.41 -25.90
C ALA A 102 3.88 16.32 -24.96
N ALA A 103 3.26 16.18 -23.79
CA ALA A 103 3.66 15.19 -22.80
C ALA A 103 2.47 14.67 -21.99
N THR A 104 2.61 13.45 -21.49
CA THR A 104 1.80 12.94 -20.39
C THR A 104 2.69 12.81 -19.17
N LEU A 105 2.30 13.45 -18.07
CA LEU A 105 3.00 13.41 -16.81
C LEU A 105 2.30 12.41 -15.88
N TYR A 106 3.04 11.40 -15.44
CA TYR A 106 2.58 10.31 -14.61
C TYR A 106 2.95 10.56 -13.15
N ALA A 107 1.97 10.49 -12.26
CA ALA A 107 2.22 10.61 -10.83
C ALA A 107 3.15 9.49 -10.35
N GLN A 108 4.10 9.85 -9.51
CA GLN A 108 5.01 8.91 -8.86
C GLN A 108 4.65 8.79 -7.39
N TRP A 109 4.66 7.56 -6.89
CA TRP A 109 4.09 7.20 -5.60
C TRP A 109 5.11 6.43 -4.76
N GLN A 110 5.16 6.75 -3.47
CA GLN A 110 5.84 5.95 -2.46
C GLN A 110 4.80 5.24 -1.61
N ALA A 111 4.91 3.92 -1.45
CA ALA A 111 4.07 3.19 -0.50
C ALA A 111 4.42 3.62 0.93
N ASN A 112 3.39 3.91 1.74
CA ASN A 112 3.57 4.35 3.11
C ASN A 112 3.92 3.17 4.02
N ALA A 113 4.62 3.47 5.11
CA ALA A 113 4.88 2.53 6.18
C ALA A 113 4.03 2.86 7.42
N TYR A 114 3.53 1.82 8.09
CA TYR A 114 2.66 1.93 9.25
C TYR A 114 3.22 1.11 10.41
N ALA A 115 3.10 1.65 11.63
CA ALA A 115 3.45 0.94 12.84
C ALA A 115 2.36 -0.08 13.20
N VAL A 116 2.78 -1.31 13.47
CA VAL A 116 1.95 -2.38 14.00
C VAL A 116 2.45 -2.70 15.40
N THR A 117 1.59 -2.51 16.39
CA THR A 117 1.85 -2.86 17.79
C THR A 117 1.27 -4.23 18.10
N PHE A 118 1.99 -5.02 18.88
CA PHE A 118 1.61 -6.37 19.28
C PHE A 118 1.14 -6.36 20.74
N ASP A 119 -0.15 -6.58 20.96
CA ASP A 119 -0.73 -6.80 22.27
C ASP A 119 -0.77 -8.29 22.57
N ALA A 120 0.11 -8.75 23.44
CA ALA A 120 0.23 -10.15 23.81
C ALA A 120 -0.95 -10.68 24.65
N GLN A 121 -1.95 -9.85 25.00
CA GLN A 121 -3.16 -10.25 25.72
C GLN A 121 -2.86 -11.08 26.98
N GLY A 122 -1.99 -10.54 27.84
CA GLY A 122 -1.54 -11.17 29.07
C GLY A 122 -0.33 -12.09 28.92
N GLY A 123 0.24 -12.21 27.73
CA GLY A 123 1.59 -12.76 27.50
C GLY A 123 2.68 -11.68 27.46
N ASN A 124 3.87 -12.08 27.05
CA ASN A 124 5.00 -11.19 26.72
C ASN A 124 5.36 -11.34 25.24
N VAL A 125 5.76 -10.26 24.59
CA VAL A 125 6.17 -10.26 23.18
C VAL A 125 7.38 -9.36 22.97
N THR A 126 8.33 -9.81 22.16
CA THR A 126 9.47 -9.01 21.73
C THR A 126 9.81 -9.35 20.27
N PRO A 127 9.90 -8.35 19.36
CA PRO A 127 9.60 -6.94 19.58
C PRO A 127 8.09 -6.68 19.78
N ALA A 128 7.75 -5.65 20.57
CA ALA A 128 6.36 -5.24 20.81
C ALA A 128 5.74 -4.42 19.67
N SER A 129 6.54 -4.01 18.68
CA SER A 129 6.04 -3.36 17.47
C SER A 129 6.93 -3.65 16.27
N LYS A 130 6.39 -3.44 15.07
CA LYS A 130 7.13 -3.47 13.81
C LYS A 130 6.59 -2.42 12.84
N SER A 131 7.42 -2.02 11.88
CA SER A 131 6.97 -1.24 10.72
C SER A 131 6.58 -2.19 9.58
N VAL A 132 5.47 -1.91 8.91
CA VAL A 132 5.00 -2.66 7.73
C VAL A 132 4.70 -1.71 6.58
N THR A 133 4.89 -2.15 5.34
CA THR A 133 4.67 -1.32 4.14
C THR A 133 3.32 -1.66 3.50
N TYR A 134 2.54 -0.64 3.16
CA TYR A 134 1.26 -0.81 2.47
C TYR A 134 1.41 -1.62 1.17
N GLY A 135 0.48 -2.55 0.94
CA GLY A 135 0.48 -3.40 -0.24
C GLY A 135 1.54 -4.52 -0.24
N GLN A 136 2.36 -4.63 0.79
CA GLN A 136 3.28 -5.75 0.99
C GLN A 136 2.74 -6.73 2.03
N PRO A 137 3.18 -8.00 2.02
CA PRO A 137 2.88 -8.94 3.10
C PRO A 137 3.42 -8.44 4.45
N TYR A 138 2.76 -8.79 5.56
CA TYR A 138 3.27 -8.47 6.90
C TYR A 138 4.67 -9.06 7.14
N GLY A 139 5.00 -10.18 6.49
CA GLY A 139 6.24 -10.93 6.73
C GLY A 139 6.28 -11.54 8.13
N ALA A 140 7.45 -12.02 8.56
CA ALA A 140 7.60 -12.70 9.85
C ALA A 140 7.03 -11.86 11.01
N LEU A 141 6.14 -12.48 11.80
CA LEU A 141 5.52 -11.90 12.99
C LEU A 141 6.18 -12.49 14.24
N PRO A 142 6.32 -11.70 15.33
CA PRO A 142 6.86 -12.22 16.58
C PRO A 142 5.95 -13.31 17.13
N VAL A 143 6.54 -14.30 17.80
CA VAL A 143 5.82 -15.34 18.53
C VAL A 143 5.86 -14.95 20.00
N PRO A 144 4.72 -14.58 20.61
CA PRO A 144 4.67 -14.22 22.02
C PRO A 144 4.70 -15.48 22.90
N GLU A 145 4.98 -15.28 24.19
CA GLU A 145 4.96 -16.34 25.20
C GLU A 145 3.97 -16.03 26.32
N ARG A 146 3.20 -17.03 26.72
CA ARG A 146 2.29 -16.94 27.87
C ARG A 146 2.26 -18.30 28.61
N PRO A 147 2.83 -18.40 29.82
CA PRO A 147 2.91 -19.67 30.55
C PRO A 147 1.55 -20.35 30.74
N GLY A 148 1.46 -21.63 30.37
CA GLY A 148 0.22 -22.42 30.43
C GLY A 148 -0.74 -22.21 29.26
N TYR A 149 -0.31 -21.54 28.18
CA TYR A 149 -1.11 -21.29 26.99
C TYR A 149 -0.33 -21.57 25.71
N ARG A 150 -1.03 -22.02 24.67
CA ARG A 150 -0.55 -22.13 23.30
C ARG A 150 -0.95 -20.89 22.52
N PHE A 151 -0.03 -20.31 21.76
CA PHE A 151 -0.30 -19.19 20.86
C PHE A 151 -1.03 -19.67 19.59
N ASP A 152 -2.19 -19.08 19.28
CA ASP A 152 -3.01 -19.45 18.13
C ASP A 152 -2.85 -18.49 16.94
N GLY A 153 -2.38 -17.26 17.18
CA GLY A 153 -2.11 -16.27 16.13
C GLY A 153 -2.42 -14.83 16.53
N TRP A 154 -2.13 -13.92 15.61
CA TRP A 154 -2.41 -12.49 15.73
C TRP A 154 -3.73 -12.13 15.06
N PHE A 155 -4.54 -11.27 15.68
CA PHE A 155 -5.86 -10.89 15.21
C PHE A 155 -6.07 -9.38 15.22
N THR A 156 -6.94 -8.88 14.34
CA THR A 156 -7.21 -7.44 14.19
C THR A 156 -7.98 -6.80 15.37
N ALA A 157 -8.46 -7.60 16.32
CA ALA A 157 -9.21 -7.13 17.49
C ALA A 157 -8.99 -8.05 18.70
N ALA A 158 -9.12 -7.51 19.92
CA ALA A 158 -8.97 -8.26 21.17
C ALA A 158 -9.99 -9.41 21.32
N ALA A 159 -11.22 -9.18 20.85
CA ALA A 159 -12.29 -10.17 20.70
C ALA A 159 -12.80 -10.16 19.24
N GLY A 160 -13.21 -11.32 18.70
CA GLY A 160 -13.36 -11.51 17.24
C GLY A 160 -12.13 -11.13 16.39
N GLY A 161 -12.39 -10.50 15.24
CA GLY A 161 -11.38 -10.04 14.30
C GLY A 161 -10.97 -11.09 13.26
N THR A 162 -10.16 -10.64 12.30
CA THR A 162 -9.58 -11.51 11.27
C THR A 162 -8.16 -11.89 11.68
N GLN A 163 -7.76 -13.13 11.42
CA GLN A 163 -6.39 -13.56 11.66
C GLN A 163 -5.44 -12.87 10.68
N VAL A 164 -4.29 -12.43 11.17
CA VAL A 164 -3.20 -11.85 10.39
C VAL A 164 -2.01 -12.80 10.43
N THR A 165 -1.53 -13.19 9.25
CA THR A 165 -0.36 -14.07 9.05
C THR A 165 0.77 -13.31 8.36
N ALA A 166 1.92 -13.97 8.16
CA ALA A 166 3.03 -13.38 7.44
C ALA A 166 2.70 -13.06 5.97
N GLU A 167 1.76 -13.80 5.37
CA GLU A 167 1.32 -13.68 3.99
C GLU A 167 0.17 -12.67 3.81
N THR A 168 -0.49 -12.27 4.89
CA THR A 168 -1.54 -11.26 4.84
C THR A 168 -0.97 -9.97 4.26
N VAL A 169 -1.66 -9.35 3.30
CA VAL A 169 -1.23 -8.09 2.68
C VAL A 169 -1.68 -6.92 3.55
N VAL A 170 -0.78 -5.98 3.80
CA VAL A 170 -1.03 -4.77 4.57
C VAL A 170 -1.98 -3.85 3.80
N ALA A 171 -3.22 -3.73 4.28
CA ALA A 171 -4.24 -2.85 3.73
C ALA A 171 -4.57 -1.66 4.65
N VAL A 172 -3.96 -1.57 5.84
CA VAL A 172 -4.19 -0.46 6.76
C VAL A 172 -3.58 0.84 6.25
N THR A 173 -4.23 1.96 6.53
CA THR A 173 -3.76 3.31 6.17
C THR A 173 -3.38 4.15 7.39
N ALA A 174 -3.24 3.52 8.55
CA ALA A 174 -2.84 4.12 9.82
C ALA A 174 -2.17 3.04 10.70
N ALA A 175 -1.62 3.46 11.85
CA ALA A 175 -1.11 2.52 12.84
C ALA A 175 -2.21 1.56 13.32
N GLN A 176 -1.83 0.32 13.64
CA GLN A 176 -2.73 -0.74 14.06
C GLN A 176 -2.17 -1.50 15.26
N THR A 177 -3.06 -2.02 16.11
CA THR A 177 -2.70 -3.04 17.11
C THR A 177 -3.20 -4.42 16.65
N LEU A 178 -2.34 -5.43 16.76
CA LEU A 178 -2.68 -6.84 16.62
C LEU A 178 -2.72 -7.50 17.99
N TYR A 179 -3.70 -8.37 18.21
CA TYR A 179 -3.99 -8.98 19.50
C TYR A 179 -3.72 -10.48 19.45
N ALA A 180 -2.97 -10.98 20.42
CA ALA A 180 -2.66 -12.40 20.51
C ALA A 180 -3.88 -13.23 20.92
N ARG A 181 -4.04 -14.39 20.30
CA ARG A 181 -5.01 -15.41 20.73
C ARG A 181 -4.30 -16.61 21.32
N TRP A 182 -4.97 -17.20 22.30
CA TRP A 182 -4.41 -18.20 23.18
C TRP A 182 -5.41 -19.31 23.45
N THR A 183 -4.93 -20.55 23.44
CA THR A 183 -5.64 -21.72 23.94
C THR A 183 -4.96 -22.19 25.22
N VAL A 184 -5.74 -22.43 26.30
CA VAL A 184 -5.20 -22.97 27.56
C VAL A 184 -4.56 -24.33 27.27
N GLN A 185 -3.31 -24.52 27.70
CA GLN A 185 -2.68 -25.83 27.70
C GLN A 185 -3.15 -26.59 28.94
N SER A 186 -3.99 -27.60 28.73
CA SER A 186 -4.41 -28.50 29.80
C SER A 186 -3.20 -29.32 30.28
N ILE A 187 -2.68 -28.99 31.47
CA ILE A 187 -1.77 -29.89 32.17
C ILE A 187 -2.64 -30.85 32.96
N VAL A 188 -2.73 -32.10 32.50
CA VAL A 188 -3.29 -33.18 33.32
C VAL A 188 -2.30 -33.43 34.45
N ARG A 189 -2.75 -33.28 35.70
CA ARG A 189 -1.99 -33.66 36.90
C ARG A 189 -2.62 -34.89 37.52
N VAL A 190 -1.79 -35.82 37.95
CA VAL A 190 -2.21 -37.04 38.63
C VAL A 190 -1.81 -36.91 40.10
N MET A 191 -2.72 -37.26 41.01
CA MET A 191 -2.42 -37.31 42.44
C MET A 191 -1.68 -38.62 42.75
N GLY A 192 -0.49 -38.51 43.32
CA GLY A 192 0.30 -39.63 43.81
C GLY A 192 -0.31 -40.22 45.09
N ALA A 193 0.11 -41.44 45.44
CA ALA A 193 -0.31 -42.12 46.68
C ALA A 193 0.17 -41.41 47.97
N ASP A 194 1.11 -40.47 47.83
CA ASP A 194 1.61 -39.56 48.86
C ASP A 194 0.78 -38.27 49.01
N GLY A 195 -0.27 -38.11 48.19
CA GLY A 195 -1.11 -36.90 48.14
C GLY A 195 -0.52 -35.75 47.32
N ALA A 196 0.64 -35.94 46.67
CA ALA A 196 1.27 -34.89 45.87
C ALA A 196 0.74 -34.86 44.42
N LEU A 197 0.68 -33.67 43.83
CA LEU A 197 0.28 -33.49 42.43
C LEU A 197 1.51 -33.60 41.51
N HIS A 198 1.56 -34.66 40.71
CA HIS A 198 2.62 -34.85 39.71
C HIS A 198 2.16 -34.37 38.33
N ALA A 199 3.02 -33.61 37.65
CA ALA A 199 2.81 -33.25 36.25
C ALA A 199 3.44 -34.33 35.36
N GLY A 200 2.65 -35.06 34.58
CA GLY A 200 3.13 -36.16 33.74
C GLY A 200 2.03 -36.90 32.98
N VAL A 201 2.43 -37.76 32.05
CA VAL A 201 1.53 -38.70 31.34
C VAL A 201 1.16 -39.83 32.30
N LEU A 202 -0.14 -40.08 32.46
CA LEU A 202 -0.66 -41.18 33.25
C LEU A 202 -0.40 -42.50 32.51
N TYR A 203 0.45 -43.35 33.08
CA TYR A 203 0.56 -44.75 32.69
C TYR A 203 -0.23 -45.59 33.68
N VAL A 204 -1.32 -46.20 33.25
CA VAL A 204 -2.08 -47.15 34.08
C VAL A 204 -1.61 -48.55 33.70
N MET A 205 -1.08 -49.31 34.66
CA MET A 205 -0.86 -50.75 34.48
C MET A 205 -2.19 -51.47 34.71
N GLY A 206 -2.63 -52.24 33.72
CA GLY A 206 -3.74 -53.17 33.86
C GLY A 206 -3.38 -54.32 34.81
N ALA A 207 -4.39 -55.02 35.32
CA ALA A 207 -4.22 -56.21 36.16
C ALA A 207 -3.54 -57.38 35.41
N ASP A 208 -3.39 -57.26 34.09
CA ASP A 208 -2.69 -58.15 33.17
C ASP A 208 -1.20 -57.76 32.96
N GLY A 209 -0.74 -56.66 33.56
CA GLY A 209 0.60 -56.13 33.39
C GLY A 209 0.81 -55.29 32.13
N ALA A 210 -0.24 -54.98 31.37
CA ALA A 210 -0.15 -54.16 30.17
C ALA A 210 -0.25 -52.65 30.48
N LEU A 211 0.48 -51.84 29.71
CA LEU A 211 0.50 -50.39 29.83
C LEU A 211 -0.60 -49.78 28.95
N HIS A 212 -1.61 -49.15 29.55
CA HIS A 212 -2.69 -48.49 28.80
C HIS A 212 -2.55 -46.96 28.86
N VAL A 213 -2.73 -46.29 27.71
CA VAL A 213 -2.72 -44.82 27.57
C VAL A 213 -4.13 -44.36 27.22
N GLY A 214 -4.79 -43.60 28.10
CA GLY A 214 -6.14 -43.09 27.89
C GLY A 214 -6.56 -42.01 28.88
N ILE A 215 -7.61 -41.25 28.52
CA ILE A 215 -8.23 -40.23 29.40
C ILE A 215 -9.12 -40.97 30.41
N VAL A 216 -8.83 -40.81 31.70
CA VAL A 216 -9.63 -41.44 32.78
C VAL A 216 -10.65 -40.44 33.31
N HIS A 217 -11.93 -40.81 33.30
CA HIS A 217 -12.98 -40.04 33.97
C HIS A 217 -13.25 -40.66 35.35
N ALA A 218 -13.15 -39.86 36.42
CA ALA A 218 -13.66 -40.27 37.72
C ALA A 218 -15.19 -40.25 37.65
N LYS A 219 -15.82 -41.43 37.60
CA LYS A 219 -17.28 -41.54 37.65
C LYS A 219 -17.68 -42.62 38.65
N GLY A 220 -17.74 -42.21 39.92
CA GLY A 220 -18.24 -43.03 41.02
C GLY A 220 -18.25 -42.20 42.31
N THR A 221 -19.28 -42.38 43.15
CA THR A 221 -19.37 -41.77 44.49
C THR A 221 -18.36 -42.37 45.50
N ASP A 222 -17.58 -43.34 45.06
CA ASP A 222 -16.54 -44.06 45.79
C ASP A 222 -15.13 -43.48 45.56
N GLY A 223 -14.98 -42.50 44.67
CA GLY A 223 -13.68 -41.90 44.35
C GLY A 223 -12.75 -42.82 43.54
N ALA A 224 -13.27 -43.93 42.98
CA ALA A 224 -12.48 -44.84 42.17
C ALA A 224 -12.32 -44.34 40.73
N LEU A 225 -11.12 -44.55 40.17
CA LEU A 225 -10.80 -44.27 38.76
C LEU A 225 -11.31 -45.43 37.90
N HIS A 226 -12.31 -45.17 37.07
CA HIS A 226 -12.82 -46.15 36.10
C HIS A 226 -12.32 -45.81 34.70
N VAL A 227 -11.65 -46.77 34.06
CA VAL A 227 -11.30 -46.70 32.64
C VAL A 227 -12.51 -47.20 31.85
N ASN A 228 -13.14 -46.34 31.04
CA ASN A 228 -14.13 -46.82 30.08
C ASN A 228 -13.38 -47.51 28.93
N GLY A 229 -13.69 -48.78 28.71
CA GLY A 229 -13.31 -49.52 27.51
C GLY A 229 -14.07 -49.05 26.28
#